data_AF-A0A932ZY21-F1
#
_entry.id   AF-A0A932ZY21-F1
#
_cell.length_a   1.000
_cell.length_b   1.000
_cell.length_c   1.000
_cell.angle_alpha   90.00
_cell.angle_beta   90.00
_cell.angle_gamma   90.00
#
_symmetry.space_group_name_H-M   'P 1'
#
loop_
_entity.id
_entity.type
_entity.pdbx_description
1 polymer ?
#
loop_
_entity_poly.entity_id
_entity_poly.type
_entity_poly.pdbx_seq_one_letter_code
_entity_poly.pdbx_strand_id
1 'polypeptide(L)'
;MWLSRRFPKNLDLPLVTFTLLLAVWGVAVIYSATRASGGDPLAFVRSRLVHLAVGLVAMGVMAALDYRGLARAWRVLYVLNLALLVWVLVAGRTSLGAQRWISVGPLGTLQPSEFAKLILIITLAQHLALRREPPATPLQFAPYLLHVGVPMFLIFRQPDLGTSLVCLAILFGMLSAAGARPRHLLALAGIGMALTPVLWHLLKDYQRRRLLIFLDPTVDPLGSGYAVIQSKIAVGSGLLTGKGVFKGTQTLLQFVPERHTDFIFTVVGEEMGFVGSMVLLLLFLLWLWRGLTLAAEARDRVGTLMGVGVVSMIAFHLFVNVGMTVGLMPITGIPLPFLSYGGSALLTALMGTGLL
;
A
#
# COMPACT_ATOMS: atom_id res chain seq x y z
N MET A 1 10.96 27.59 8.53
CA MET A 1 11.44 26.79 9.67
C MET A 1 10.89 25.39 9.47
N TRP A 2 11.70 24.49 8.89
CA TRP A 2 11.26 23.18 8.37
C TRP A 2 11.39 22.04 9.40
N LEU A 3 12.10 22.28 10.50
CA LEU A 3 12.33 21.32 11.58
C LEU A 3 11.42 21.61 12.76
N SER A 4 10.74 20.58 13.26
CA SER A 4 9.91 20.68 14.45
C SER A 4 10.81 20.77 15.71
N ARG A 5 10.69 21.86 16.48
CA ARG A 5 11.49 22.06 17.72
C ARG A 5 11.14 21.10 18.87
N ARG A 6 10.22 20.15 18.67
CA ARG A 6 9.66 19.27 19.71
C ARG A 6 9.87 17.77 19.45
N PHE A 7 10.62 17.42 18.42
CA PHE A 7 10.73 16.06 17.87
C PHE A 7 10.85 14.93 18.92
N PRO A 8 11.77 14.93 19.91
CA PRO A 8 11.89 13.79 20.81
C PRO A 8 10.82 13.71 21.92
N LYS A 9 10.08 14.80 22.22
CA LYS A 9 9.15 14.83 23.38
C LYS A 9 7.71 14.45 23.05
N ASN A 10 7.36 14.34 21.77
CA ASN A 10 5.98 14.13 21.30
C ASN A 10 5.82 12.89 20.41
N LEU A 11 6.79 11.97 20.38
CA LEU A 11 6.67 10.75 19.59
C LEU A 11 5.62 9.83 20.19
N ASP A 12 4.70 9.35 19.35
CA ASP A 12 3.73 8.34 19.75
C ASP A 12 4.39 6.97 19.85
N LEU A 13 4.87 6.63 21.04
CA LEU A 13 5.56 5.37 21.29
C LEU A 13 4.72 4.13 20.93
N PRO A 14 3.38 4.09 21.17
CA PRO A 14 2.54 2.98 20.72
C PRO A 14 2.61 2.75 19.19
N LEU A 15 2.40 3.78 18.37
CA LEU A 15 2.44 3.66 16.91
C LEU A 15 3.81 3.19 16.42
N VAL A 16 4.90 3.75 16.97
CA VAL A 16 6.28 3.33 16.65
C VAL A 16 6.47 1.86 17.02
N THR A 17 6.01 1.44 18.20
CA THR A 17 6.13 0.05 18.66
C THR A 17 5.40 -0.91 17.72
N PHE A 18 4.15 -0.63 17.36
CA PHE A 18 3.40 -1.47 16.42
C PHE A 18 4.09 -1.55 15.05
N THR A 19 4.62 -0.43 14.56
CA THR A 19 5.36 -0.35 13.30
C THR A 19 6.62 -1.23 13.34
N LEU A 20 7.40 -1.16 14.42
CA LEU A 20 8.61 -1.96 14.60
C LEU A 20 8.29 -3.45 14.74
N LEU A 21 7.25 -3.81 15.49
CA LEU A 21 6.81 -5.19 15.62
C LEU A 21 6.41 -5.78 14.27
N LEU A 22 5.62 -5.06 13.46
CA LEU A 22 5.25 -5.48 12.10
C LEU A 22 6.47 -5.62 11.19
N ALA A 23 7.39 -4.65 11.24
CA ALA A 23 8.59 -4.66 10.39
C ALA A 23 9.55 -5.81 10.74
N VAL A 24 9.79 -6.05 12.03
CA VAL A 24 10.63 -7.16 12.51
C VAL A 24 9.98 -8.51 12.19
N TRP A 25 8.67 -8.64 12.39
CA TRP A 25 7.95 -9.85 11.99
C TRP A 25 8.06 -10.07 10.48
N GLY A 26 7.95 -9.01 9.68
CA GLY A 26 8.20 -9.05 8.23
C GLY A 26 9.56 -9.65 7.85
N VAL A 27 10.63 -9.30 8.56
CA VAL A 27 11.97 -9.89 8.33
C VAL A 27 11.95 -11.41 8.56
N ALA A 28 11.33 -11.88 9.64
CA ALA A 28 11.23 -13.30 9.95
C ALA A 28 10.39 -14.07 8.91
N VAL A 29 9.26 -13.50 8.47
CA VAL A 29 8.40 -14.13 7.45
C VAL A 29 9.09 -14.15 6.08
N ILE A 30 9.81 -13.08 5.71
CA ILE A 30 10.61 -13.06 4.47
C ILE A 30 11.66 -14.15 4.50
N TYR A 31 12.41 -14.30 5.61
CA TYR A 31 13.38 -15.39 5.75
C TYR A 31 12.71 -16.76 5.55
N SER A 32 11.55 -16.99 6.17
CA SER A 32 10.80 -18.22 5.98
C SER A 32 10.39 -18.45 4.51
N ALA A 33 9.88 -17.41 3.86
CA ALA A 33 9.42 -17.45 2.48
C ALA A 33 10.54 -17.74 1.46
N THR A 34 11.77 -17.27 1.73
CA THR A 34 12.88 -17.33 0.77
C THR A 34 13.93 -18.38 1.09
N ARG A 35 13.85 -19.06 2.24
CA ARG A 35 14.89 -20.02 2.66
C ARG A 35 15.09 -21.21 1.73
N ALA A 36 14.04 -21.60 1.01
CA ALA A 36 14.05 -22.72 0.09
C ALA A 36 14.27 -22.30 -1.38
N SER A 37 14.55 -21.02 -1.64
CA SER A 37 14.58 -20.44 -2.99
C SER A 37 15.75 -20.87 -3.89
N GLY A 38 16.71 -21.66 -3.38
CA GLY A 38 17.93 -22.04 -4.10
C GLY A 38 18.88 -20.85 -4.28
N GLY A 39 19.99 -20.83 -3.56
CA GLY A 39 20.89 -19.67 -3.43
C GLY A 39 21.09 -19.28 -1.96
N ASP A 40 21.70 -18.12 -1.68
CA ASP A 40 21.88 -17.61 -0.31
C ASP A 40 20.53 -17.11 0.27
N PRO A 41 19.90 -17.82 1.22
CA PRO A 41 18.66 -17.41 1.87
C PRO A 41 18.74 -16.02 2.50
N LEU A 42 19.95 -15.64 2.95
CA LEU A 42 20.19 -14.40 3.65
C LEU A 42 20.29 -13.21 2.70
N ALA A 43 20.40 -13.41 1.38
CA ALA A 43 20.45 -12.30 0.43
C ALA A 43 19.19 -11.42 0.50
N PHE A 44 18.00 -12.05 0.52
CA PHE A 44 16.73 -11.34 0.69
C PHE A 44 16.63 -10.68 2.06
N VAL A 45 17.11 -11.33 3.12
CA VAL A 45 17.12 -10.78 4.48
C VAL A 45 18.05 -9.57 4.57
N ARG A 46 19.26 -9.64 4.02
CA ARG A 46 20.22 -8.53 3.99
C ARG A 46 19.65 -7.33 3.25
N SER A 47 19.10 -7.56 2.06
CA SER A 47 18.39 -6.52 1.30
C SER A 47 17.24 -5.93 2.11
N ARG A 48 16.44 -6.77 2.79
CA ARG A 48 15.35 -6.32 3.65
C ARG A 48 15.84 -5.43 4.81
N LEU A 49 16.94 -5.82 5.46
CA LEU A 49 17.54 -5.04 6.55
C LEU A 49 18.05 -3.68 6.07
N VAL A 50 18.64 -3.61 4.87
CA VAL A 50 19.05 -2.33 4.26
C VAL A 50 17.83 -1.44 4.01
N HIS A 51 16.77 -1.97 3.38
CA HIS A 51 15.53 -1.21 3.16
C HIS A 51 14.89 -0.76 4.47
N LEU A 52 14.91 -1.59 5.50
CA LEU A 52 14.40 -1.25 6.83
C LEU A 52 15.24 -0.14 7.48
N ALA A 53 16.57 -0.23 7.44
CA ALA A 53 17.45 0.80 7.98
C ALA A 53 17.23 2.15 7.28
N VAL A 54 17.23 2.17 5.94
CA VAL A 54 16.96 3.38 5.15
C VAL A 54 15.55 3.90 5.42
N GLY A 55 14.56 3.02 5.51
CA GLY A 55 13.17 3.37 5.81
C GLY A 55 12.97 3.94 7.20
N LEU A 56 13.68 3.45 8.23
CA LEU A 56 13.65 4.00 9.59
C LEU A 56 14.28 5.39 9.65
N VAL A 57 15.37 5.60 8.91
CA VAL A 57 15.96 6.95 8.75
C VAL A 57 14.94 7.87 8.05
N ALA A 58 14.30 7.41 6.97
CA ALA A 58 13.28 8.19 6.26
C ALA A 58 12.05 8.50 7.14
N MET A 59 11.62 7.55 7.97
CA MET A 59 10.58 7.75 8.98
C MET A 59 10.98 8.83 9.99
N GLY A 60 12.19 8.76 10.54
CA GLY A 60 12.70 9.76 11.47
C GLY A 60 12.81 11.15 10.84
N VAL A 61 13.25 11.23 9.58
CA VAL A 61 13.29 12.48 8.82
C VAL A 61 11.87 13.03 8.63
N MET A 62 10.92 12.21 8.16
CA MET A 62 9.52 12.66 7.97
C MET A 62 8.89 13.15 9.27
N ALA A 63 9.13 12.48 10.39
CA ALA A 63 8.63 12.89 11.70
C ALA A 63 9.31 14.16 12.25
N ALA A 64 10.54 14.45 11.81
CA ALA A 64 11.23 15.69 12.17
C ALA A 64 10.75 16.91 11.35
N LEU A 65 10.17 16.68 10.17
CA LEU A 65 9.69 17.73 9.29
C LEU A 65 8.36 18.34 9.79
N ASP A 66 8.24 19.65 9.67
CA ASP A 66 6.96 20.33 9.89
C ASP A 66 6.00 20.03 8.72
N TYR A 67 4.98 19.20 8.95
CA TYR A 67 3.97 18.86 7.94
C TYR A 67 3.27 20.10 7.36
N ARG A 68 3.18 21.21 8.10
CA ARG A 68 2.63 22.49 7.59
C ARG A 68 3.56 23.13 6.57
N GLY A 69 4.87 22.96 6.73
CA GLY A 69 5.88 23.33 5.72
C GLY A 69 5.67 22.55 4.43
N LEU A 70 5.52 21.23 4.53
CA LEU A 70 5.23 20.35 3.39
C LEU A 70 3.92 20.74 2.70
N ALA A 71 2.88 21.00 3.50
CA ALA A 71 1.57 21.41 3.01
C ALA A 71 1.64 22.74 2.25
N ARG A 72 2.40 23.73 2.71
CA ARG A 72 2.60 24.99 1.96
C ARG A 72 3.25 24.77 0.60
N ALA A 73 4.12 23.78 0.48
CA ALA A 73 4.78 23.41 -0.77
C ALA A 73 3.92 22.52 -1.70
N TRP A 74 2.64 22.30 -1.40
CA TRP A 74 1.80 21.31 -2.10
C TRP A 74 1.77 21.47 -3.63
N ARG A 75 1.77 22.69 -4.17
CA ARG A 75 1.77 22.90 -5.63
C ARG A 75 3.05 22.38 -6.28
N VAL A 76 4.19 22.68 -5.66
CA VAL A 76 5.50 22.21 -6.12
C VAL A 76 5.57 20.69 -5.99
N LEU A 77 5.17 20.15 -4.85
CA LEU A 77 5.12 18.70 -4.63
C LEU A 77 4.21 17.99 -5.64
N TYR A 78 3.07 18.58 -5.98
CA TYR A 78 2.15 18.00 -6.95
C TYR A 78 2.76 17.97 -8.36
N VAL A 79 3.36 19.07 -8.82
CA VAL A 79 4.04 19.12 -10.13
C VAL A 79 5.22 18.15 -10.17
N LEU A 80 6.02 18.08 -9.10
CA LEU A 80 7.11 17.11 -8.99
C LEU A 80 6.59 15.66 -9.02
N ASN A 81 5.44 15.39 -8.40
CA ASN A 81 4.81 14.08 -8.44
C ASN A 81 4.42 13.67 -9.87
N LEU A 82 3.80 14.60 -10.60
CA LEU A 82 3.44 14.36 -12.01
C LEU A 82 4.69 14.16 -12.88
N ALA A 83 5.71 15.01 -12.70
CA ALA A 83 6.97 14.89 -13.42
C ALA A 83 7.64 13.53 -13.14
N LEU A 84 7.63 13.08 -11.89
CA LEU A 84 8.15 11.77 -11.48
C LEU A 84 7.39 10.60 -12.15
N LEU A 85 6.06 10.67 -12.20
CA LEU A 85 5.22 9.64 -12.84
C LEU A 85 5.38 9.63 -14.37
N VAL A 86 5.52 10.80 -15.00
CA VAL A 86 5.82 10.91 -16.44
C VAL A 86 7.22 10.40 -16.73
N TRP A 87 8.20 10.72 -15.87
CA TRP A 87 9.57 10.26 -16.05
C TRP A 87 9.67 8.75 -16.08
N VAL A 88 8.96 8.04 -15.19
CA VAL A 88 8.97 6.56 -15.22
C VAL A 88 8.30 5.99 -16.48
N LEU A 89 7.29 6.66 -17.03
CA LEU A 89 6.64 6.24 -18.28
C LEU A 89 7.56 6.35 -19.49
N VAL A 90 8.54 7.26 -19.46
CA VAL A 90 9.48 7.47 -20.57
C VAL A 90 10.79 6.71 -20.37
N ALA A 91 11.33 6.70 -19.15
CA ALA A 91 12.68 6.21 -18.85
C ALA A 91 12.72 5.02 -17.86
N GLY A 92 11.56 4.55 -17.40
CA GLY A 92 11.47 3.38 -16.52
C GLY A 92 11.88 2.07 -17.21
N ARG A 93 12.27 1.08 -16.40
CA ARG A 93 12.55 -0.27 -16.87
C ARG A 93 11.27 -1.10 -16.91
N THR A 94 11.11 -1.88 -17.98
CA THR A 94 10.02 -2.85 -18.12
C THR A 94 10.39 -4.14 -17.41
N SER A 95 9.57 -4.55 -16.43
CA SER A 95 9.64 -5.86 -15.79
C SER A 95 8.25 -6.49 -15.80
N LEU A 96 8.15 -7.78 -16.12
CA LEU A 96 6.88 -8.52 -16.19
C LEU A 96 5.79 -7.80 -17.02
N GLY A 97 6.18 -7.15 -18.12
CA GLY A 97 5.27 -6.41 -19.02
C GLY A 97 4.80 -5.05 -18.50
N ALA A 98 5.40 -4.53 -17.42
CA ALA A 98 5.08 -3.23 -16.86
C ALA A 98 6.31 -2.35 -16.62
N GLN A 99 6.24 -1.11 -17.13
CA GLN A 99 7.28 -0.10 -16.98
C GLN A 99 7.02 0.75 -15.74
N ARG A 100 7.56 0.33 -14.59
CA ARG A 100 7.27 0.91 -13.26
C ARG A 100 8.49 1.22 -12.41
N TRP A 101 9.67 0.78 -12.83
CA TRP A 101 10.84 0.71 -11.94
C TRP A 101 11.98 1.59 -12.45
N ILE A 102 12.63 2.31 -11.53
CA ILE A 102 13.86 3.08 -11.78
C ILE A 102 14.98 2.41 -11.00
N SER A 103 16.10 2.13 -11.66
CA SER A 103 17.29 1.62 -10.97
C SER A 103 18.06 2.76 -10.32
N VAL A 104 18.30 2.65 -9.02
CA VAL A 104 18.98 3.66 -8.19
C VAL A 104 20.27 3.07 -7.62
N GLY A 105 21.13 2.59 -8.52
CA GLY A 105 22.45 2.07 -8.17
C GLY A 105 22.40 0.97 -7.09
N PRO A 106 23.24 1.04 -6.03
CA PRO A 106 23.31 0.02 -4.98
C PRO A 106 22.02 -0.15 -4.14
N LEU A 107 21.12 0.84 -4.19
CA LEU A 107 19.83 0.80 -3.48
C LEU A 107 18.77 -0.02 -4.22
N GLY A 108 19.12 -0.61 -5.37
CA GLY A 108 18.24 -1.49 -6.13
C GLY A 108 17.27 -0.72 -7.03
N THR A 109 16.04 -1.22 -7.13
CA THR A 109 14.98 -0.63 -7.96
C THR A 109 13.93 0.07 -7.10
N LEU A 110 13.67 1.34 -7.40
CA LEU A 110 12.59 2.09 -6.78
C LEU A 110 11.37 2.14 -7.71
N GLN A 111 10.19 2.06 -7.10
CA GLN A 111 8.92 2.23 -7.78
C GLN A 111 8.37 3.63 -7.46
N PRO A 112 8.40 4.58 -8.41
CA PRO A 112 7.97 5.95 -8.13
C PRO A 112 6.50 6.09 -7.73
N SER A 113 5.63 5.19 -8.22
CA SER A 113 4.21 5.19 -7.87
C SER A 113 3.95 4.90 -6.39
N GLU A 114 4.89 4.27 -5.68
CA GLU A 114 4.82 4.09 -4.23
C GLU A 114 4.91 5.45 -3.51
N PHE A 115 5.96 6.22 -3.80
CA PHE A 115 6.15 7.57 -3.23
C PHE A 115 5.06 8.55 -3.67
N ALA A 116 4.54 8.38 -4.88
CA ALA A 116 3.48 9.22 -5.43
C ALA A 116 2.20 9.21 -4.58
N LYS A 117 1.89 8.10 -3.91
CA LYS A 117 0.74 7.99 -2.99
C LYS A 117 0.91 8.91 -1.78
N LEU A 118 2.10 8.96 -1.19
CA LEU A 118 2.36 9.82 -0.03
C LEU A 118 2.37 11.30 -0.41
N ILE A 119 2.95 11.64 -1.56
CA ILE A 119 2.87 13.01 -2.10
C ILE A 119 1.42 13.38 -2.42
N LEU A 120 0.63 12.45 -2.95
CA LEU A 120 -0.79 12.66 -3.20
C LEU A 120 -1.55 12.95 -1.90
N ILE A 121 -1.31 12.20 -0.83
CA ILE A 121 -1.91 12.46 0.50
C ILE A 121 -1.57 13.88 0.95
N ILE A 122 -0.30 14.28 0.89
CA ILE A 122 0.13 15.61 1.34
C ILE A 122 -0.55 16.72 0.53
N THR A 123 -0.55 16.58 -0.80
CA THR A 123 -1.07 17.62 -1.69
C THR A 123 -2.60 17.71 -1.66
N LEU A 124 -3.28 16.57 -1.58
CA LEU A 124 -4.73 16.50 -1.48
C LEU A 124 -5.21 17.03 -0.12
N ALA A 125 -4.48 16.77 0.96
CA ALA A 125 -4.82 17.27 2.29
C ALA A 125 -4.83 18.79 2.31
N GLN A 126 -3.79 19.42 1.76
CA GLN A 126 -3.76 20.87 1.63
C GLN A 126 -4.87 21.38 0.69
N HIS A 127 -5.08 20.75 -0.47
CA HIS A 127 -6.10 21.19 -1.42
C HIS A 127 -7.52 21.14 -0.80
N LEU A 128 -7.85 20.07 -0.08
CA LEU A 128 -9.11 19.95 0.66
C LEU A 128 -9.22 20.98 1.80
N ALA A 129 -8.12 21.25 2.52
CA ALA A 129 -8.11 22.21 3.61
C ALA A 129 -8.26 23.67 3.16
N LEU A 130 -8.01 24.00 1.88
CA LEU A 130 -8.23 25.34 1.33
C LEU A 130 -9.72 25.72 1.29
N ARG A 131 -10.63 24.75 1.21
CA ARG A 131 -12.07 25.04 1.31
C ARG A 131 -12.49 25.05 2.77
N ARG A 132 -13.26 26.06 3.17
CA ARG A 132 -13.86 26.14 4.50
C ARG A 132 -14.92 25.06 4.68
N GLU A 133 -15.79 24.92 3.70
CA GLU A 133 -16.91 23.98 3.73
C GLU A 133 -16.66 22.71 2.89
N PRO A 134 -17.19 21.55 3.31
CA PRO A 134 -17.12 20.33 2.52
C PRO A 134 -17.85 20.47 1.18
N PRO A 135 -17.42 19.75 0.12
CA PRO A 135 -18.10 19.77 -1.17
C PRO A 135 -19.54 19.25 -1.04
N ALA A 136 -20.51 20.09 -1.43
CA ALA A 136 -21.94 19.82 -1.27
C ALA A 136 -22.67 19.46 -2.58
N THR A 137 -22.11 19.84 -3.73
CA THR A 137 -22.67 19.55 -5.07
C THR A 137 -21.68 18.75 -5.91
N PRO A 138 -22.13 17.93 -6.88
CA PRO A 138 -21.24 17.10 -7.71
C PRO A 138 -20.10 17.88 -8.36
N LEU A 139 -20.37 19.09 -8.87
CA LEU A 139 -19.36 19.94 -9.49
C LEU A 139 -18.25 20.37 -8.52
N GLN A 140 -18.56 20.47 -7.22
CA GLN A 140 -17.55 20.81 -6.20
C GLN A 140 -16.59 19.66 -5.89
N PHE A 141 -16.89 18.43 -6.32
CA PHE A 141 -15.96 17.31 -6.22
C PHE A 141 -14.94 17.29 -7.38
N ALA A 142 -15.29 17.90 -8.53
CA ALA A 142 -14.46 17.92 -9.73
C ALA A 142 -12.99 18.30 -9.50
N PRO A 143 -12.62 19.36 -8.74
CA PRO A 143 -11.22 19.70 -8.53
C PRO A 143 -10.44 18.60 -7.78
N TYR A 144 -11.06 17.90 -6.84
CA TYR A 144 -10.43 16.82 -6.08
C TYR A 144 -10.35 15.52 -6.89
N LEU A 145 -11.39 15.23 -7.67
CA LEU A 145 -11.39 14.14 -8.63
C LEU A 145 -10.31 14.34 -9.68
N LEU A 146 -10.09 15.56 -10.16
CA LEU A 146 -9.00 15.87 -11.08
C LEU A 146 -7.63 15.76 -10.40
N HIS A 147 -7.51 16.28 -9.17
CA HIS A 147 -6.27 16.23 -8.37
C HIS A 147 -5.79 14.79 -8.15
N VAL A 148 -6.70 13.83 -7.95
CA VAL A 148 -6.35 12.41 -7.83
C VAL A 148 -6.34 11.71 -9.19
N GLY A 149 -7.27 12.06 -10.07
CA GLY A 149 -7.49 11.40 -11.35
C GLY A 149 -6.30 11.52 -12.29
N VAL A 150 -5.60 12.66 -12.32
CA VAL A 150 -4.41 12.85 -13.16
C VAL A 150 -3.26 11.90 -12.77
N PRO A 151 -2.75 11.90 -11.52
CA PRO A 151 -1.70 10.95 -11.13
C PRO A 151 -2.18 9.50 -11.20
N MET A 152 -3.43 9.21 -10.83
CA MET A 152 -4.02 7.87 -10.96
C MET A 152 -4.03 7.38 -12.42
N PHE A 153 -4.36 8.24 -13.37
CA PHE A 153 -4.33 7.90 -14.79
C PHE A 153 -2.91 7.59 -15.27
N LEU A 154 -1.91 8.37 -14.86
CA LEU A 154 -0.51 8.10 -15.19
C LEU A 154 -0.06 6.73 -14.63
N ILE A 155 -0.43 6.42 -13.39
CA ILE A 155 -0.14 5.12 -12.74
C ILE A 155 -0.86 3.98 -13.47
N PHE A 156 -2.12 4.17 -13.86
CA PHE A 156 -2.86 3.19 -14.65
C PHE A 156 -2.18 2.92 -16.01
N ARG A 157 -1.59 3.94 -16.64
CA ARG A 157 -0.80 3.82 -17.88
C ARG A 157 0.53 3.10 -17.69
N GLN A 158 1.03 2.99 -16.45
CA GLN A 158 2.18 2.16 -16.05
C GLN A 158 1.81 0.69 -15.80
N PRO A 159 0.79 0.18 -16.49
CA PRO A 159 0.01 -1.02 -16.10
C PRO A 159 -0.23 -1.29 -14.59
N ASP A 160 -0.35 -0.29 -13.71
CA ASP A 160 -0.49 -0.48 -12.26
C ASP A 160 -1.91 -0.28 -11.74
N LEU A 161 -2.73 -1.33 -11.82
CA LEU A 161 -4.10 -1.30 -11.32
C LEU A 161 -4.15 -1.21 -9.80
N GLY A 162 -3.29 -1.95 -9.09
CA GLY A 162 -3.31 -2.01 -7.63
C GLY A 162 -3.08 -0.65 -6.99
N THR A 163 -2.01 0.05 -7.40
CA THR A 163 -1.69 1.39 -6.89
C THR A 163 -2.76 2.41 -7.27
N SER A 164 -3.38 2.28 -8.46
CA SER A 164 -4.49 3.15 -8.86
C SER A 164 -5.70 3.01 -7.92
N LEU A 165 -6.02 1.79 -7.50
CA LEU A 165 -7.08 1.54 -6.52
C LEU A 165 -6.74 2.10 -5.13
N VAL A 166 -5.46 2.07 -4.74
CA VAL A 166 -5.00 2.71 -3.49
C VAL A 166 -5.21 4.23 -3.56
N CYS A 167 -4.94 4.88 -4.70
CA CYS A 167 -5.22 6.31 -4.88
C CYS A 167 -6.71 6.64 -4.71
N LEU A 168 -7.61 5.76 -5.17
CA LEU A 168 -9.04 5.91 -4.92
C LEU A 168 -9.38 5.76 -3.43
N ALA A 169 -8.81 4.77 -2.74
CA ALA A 169 -9.03 4.59 -1.30
C ALA A 169 -8.58 5.82 -0.50
N ILE A 170 -7.42 6.40 -0.85
CA ILE A 170 -6.93 7.66 -0.28
C ILE A 170 -7.94 8.79 -0.51
N LEU A 171 -8.43 8.96 -1.74
CA LEU A 171 -9.44 9.97 -2.07
C LEU A 171 -10.71 9.81 -1.23
N PHE A 172 -11.27 8.60 -1.18
CA PHE A 172 -12.50 8.32 -0.43
C PHE A 172 -12.32 8.56 1.07
N GLY A 173 -11.22 8.08 1.66
CA GLY A 173 -10.93 8.28 3.07
C GLY A 173 -10.80 9.76 3.42
N MET A 174 -10.05 10.53 2.60
CA MET A 174 -9.83 11.94 2.84
C MET A 174 -11.07 12.80 2.57
N LEU A 175 -11.88 12.50 1.55
CA LEU A 175 -13.16 13.16 1.33
C LEU A 175 -14.14 12.90 2.48
N SER A 176 -14.17 11.67 2.99
CA SER A 176 -14.99 11.31 4.17
C SER A 176 -14.56 12.13 5.39
N ALA A 177 -13.26 12.16 5.69
CA ALA A 177 -12.73 12.98 6.80
C ALA A 177 -12.88 14.48 6.58
N ALA A 178 -12.93 14.94 5.32
CA ALA A 178 -13.22 16.34 5.01
C ALA A 178 -14.69 16.72 5.28
N GLY A 179 -15.57 15.76 5.58
CA GLY A 179 -16.99 15.98 5.87
C GLY A 179 -17.91 15.85 4.66
N ALA A 180 -17.48 15.17 3.58
CA ALA A 180 -18.34 14.90 2.45
C ALA A 180 -19.53 14.02 2.87
N ARG A 181 -20.75 14.37 2.44
CA ARG A 181 -21.96 13.61 2.81
C ARG A 181 -21.88 12.18 2.24
N PRO A 182 -22.20 11.13 3.02
CA PRO A 182 -22.12 9.74 2.58
C PRO A 182 -22.85 9.45 1.26
N ARG A 183 -24.01 10.09 1.04
CA ARG A 183 -24.76 9.98 -0.22
C ARG A 183 -23.95 10.36 -1.47
N HIS A 184 -23.06 11.35 -1.38
CA HIS A 184 -22.24 11.78 -2.52
C HIS A 184 -21.08 10.82 -2.75
N LEU A 185 -20.52 10.27 -1.67
CA LEU A 185 -19.49 9.22 -1.76
C LEU A 185 -20.08 7.94 -2.36
N LEU A 186 -21.27 7.52 -1.92
CA LEU A 186 -21.99 6.39 -2.50
C LEU A 186 -22.35 6.64 -3.97
N ALA A 187 -22.76 7.86 -4.33
CA ALA A 187 -23.00 8.22 -5.72
C ALA A 187 -21.71 8.15 -6.56
N LEU A 188 -20.58 8.63 -6.05
CA LEU A 188 -19.27 8.52 -6.73
C LEU A 188 -18.84 7.06 -6.91
N ALA A 189 -19.00 6.23 -5.87
CA ALA A 189 -18.74 4.79 -5.95
C ALA A 189 -19.67 4.12 -6.97
N GLY A 190 -20.96 4.46 -6.97
CA GLY A 190 -21.96 3.98 -7.92
C GLY A 190 -21.62 4.34 -9.36
N ILE A 191 -21.19 5.58 -9.62
CA ILE A 191 -20.72 6.01 -10.94
C ILE A 191 -19.48 5.22 -11.36
N GLY A 192 -18.50 5.04 -10.45
CA GLY A 192 -17.33 4.21 -10.71
C GLY A 192 -17.68 2.77 -11.09
N MET A 193 -18.64 2.17 -10.38
CA MET A 193 -19.16 0.84 -10.70
C MET A 193 -19.93 0.81 -12.03
N ALA A 194 -20.75 1.81 -12.32
CA ALA A 194 -21.48 1.91 -13.58
C ALA A 194 -20.55 2.10 -14.79
N LEU A 195 -19.37 2.69 -14.60
CA LEU A 195 -18.34 2.83 -15.63
C LEU A 195 -17.53 1.54 -15.87
N THR A 196 -17.69 0.50 -15.05
CA THR A 196 -16.92 -0.74 -15.20
C THR A 196 -17.03 -1.40 -16.59
N PRO A 197 -18.18 -1.41 -17.31
CA PRO A 197 -18.25 -1.97 -18.66
C PRO A 197 -17.43 -1.15 -19.66
N VAL A 198 -17.38 0.17 -19.50
CA VAL A 198 -16.55 1.05 -20.34
C VAL A 198 -15.07 0.84 -20.02
N LEU A 199 -14.74 0.77 -18.73
CA LEU A 199 -13.38 0.51 -18.26
C LEU A 199 -12.86 -0.84 -18.75
N TRP A 200 -13.73 -1.85 -18.88
CA TRP A 200 -13.37 -3.17 -19.41
C TRP A 200 -12.67 -3.09 -20.77
N HIS A 201 -13.15 -2.22 -21.66
CA HIS A 201 -12.56 -2.01 -22.99
C HIS A 201 -11.23 -1.26 -22.95
N LEU A 202 -10.95 -0.51 -21.88
CA LEU A 202 -9.67 0.19 -21.67
C LEU A 202 -8.62 -0.69 -20.98
N LEU A 203 -9.02 -1.81 -20.40
CA LEU A 203 -8.11 -2.75 -19.73
C LEU A 203 -7.29 -3.55 -20.75
N LYS A 204 -5.98 -3.65 -20.50
CA LYS A 204 -5.10 -4.57 -21.22
C LYS A 204 -5.50 -6.02 -20.96
N ASP A 205 -5.12 -6.94 -21.87
CA ASP A 205 -5.51 -8.36 -21.77
C ASP A 205 -5.13 -8.98 -20.43
N TYR A 206 -3.92 -8.69 -19.91
CA TYR A 206 -3.49 -9.21 -18.61
C TYR A 206 -4.35 -8.69 -17.43
N GLN A 207 -4.89 -7.47 -17.50
CA GLN A 207 -5.76 -6.91 -16.46
C GLN A 207 -7.13 -7.57 -16.49
N ARG A 208 -7.71 -7.75 -17.70
CA ARG A 208 -8.96 -8.51 -17.89
C ARG A 208 -8.81 -9.94 -17.39
N ARG A 209 -7.68 -10.57 -17.70
CA ARG A 209 -7.38 -11.94 -17.26
C ARG A 209 -7.34 -12.07 -15.74
N ARG A 210 -6.77 -11.12 -15.00
CA ARG A 210 -6.78 -11.11 -13.52
C ARG A 210 -8.19 -11.02 -12.93
N LEU A 211 -9.11 -10.29 -13.57
CA LEU A 211 -10.51 -10.22 -13.15
C LEU A 211 -11.25 -11.53 -13.45
N LEU A 212 -11.02 -12.13 -14.62
CA LEU A 212 -11.62 -13.43 -14.97
C LEU A 212 -11.13 -14.55 -14.06
N ILE A 213 -9.82 -14.58 -13.77
CA ILE A 213 -9.21 -15.55 -12.86
C ILE A 213 -9.74 -15.42 -11.43
N PHE A 214 -10.11 -14.21 -11.00
CA PHE A 214 -10.75 -14.02 -9.71
C PHE A 214 -12.13 -14.68 -9.64
N LEU A 215 -12.93 -14.54 -10.71
CA LEU A 215 -14.25 -15.16 -10.81
C LEU A 215 -14.15 -16.68 -10.99
N ASP A 216 -13.23 -17.13 -11.84
CA ASP A 216 -12.95 -18.53 -12.09
C ASP A 216 -11.44 -18.77 -12.22
N PRO A 217 -10.77 -19.25 -11.15
CA PRO A 217 -9.35 -19.56 -11.17
C PRO A 217 -8.96 -20.67 -12.16
N THR A 218 -9.91 -21.49 -12.62
CA THR A 218 -9.64 -22.62 -13.52
C THR A 218 -9.39 -22.19 -14.96
N VAL A 219 -9.65 -20.92 -15.31
CA VAL A 219 -9.36 -20.32 -16.62
C VAL A 219 -7.85 -20.19 -16.89
N ASP A 220 -7.02 -20.18 -15.84
CA ASP A 220 -5.56 -20.13 -15.96
C ASP A 220 -4.90 -20.96 -14.86
N PRO A 221 -5.06 -22.30 -14.89
CA PRO A 221 -4.71 -23.18 -13.79
C PRO A 221 -3.19 -23.34 -13.63
N LEU A 222 -2.40 -22.90 -14.61
CA LEU A 222 -0.93 -22.91 -14.60
C LEU A 222 -0.30 -21.51 -14.43
N GLY A 223 -1.10 -20.44 -14.47
CA GLY A 223 -0.62 -19.06 -14.42
C GLY A 223 -1.08 -18.32 -13.17
N SER A 224 -1.79 -17.21 -13.33
CA SER A 224 -2.25 -16.43 -12.17
C SER A 224 -3.36 -17.14 -11.37
N GLY A 225 -4.12 -18.06 -11.99
CA GLY A 225 -5.11 -18.89 -11.30
C GLY A 225 -4.45 -19.91 -10.37
N TYR A 226 -3.33 -20.49 -10.79
CA TYR A 226 -2.48 -21.34 -9.94
C TYR A 226 -2.11 -20.64 -8.63
N ALA A 227 -1.68 -19.38 -8.70
CA ALA A 227 -1.28 -18.62 -7.52
C ALA A 227 -2.43 -18.45 -6.51
N VAL A 228 -3.65 -18.16 -6.98
CA VAL A 228 -4.84 -18.05 -6.10
C VAL A 228 -5.21 -19.41 -5.49
N ILE A 229 -5.17 -20.48 -6.28
CA ILE A 229 -5.51 -21.82 -5.79
C ILE A 229 -4.52 -22.24 -4.71
N GLN A 230 -3.22 -22.07 -4.97
CA GLN A 230 -2.18 -22.43 -4.01
C GLN A 230 -2.18 -21.53 -2.78
N SER A 231 -2.49 -20.23 -2.92
CA SER A 231 -2.61 -19.34 -1.77
C SER A 231 -3.73 -19.79 -0.81
N LYS A 232 -4.89 -20.16 -1.36
CA LYS A 232 -6.02 -20.70 -0.58
C LYS A 232 -5.66 -22.02 0.11
N ILE A 233 -5.01 -22.94 -0.60
CA ILE A 233 -4.58 -24.22 -0.03
C ILE A 233 -3.55 -24.00 1.08
N ALA A 234 -2.57 -23.10 0.88
CA ALA A 234 -1.55 -22.79 1.87
C ALA A 234 -2.18 -22.26 3.17
N VAL A 235 -3.02 -21.22 3.07
CA VAL A 235 -3.71 -20.64 4.23
C VAL A 235 -4.63 -21.68 4.90
N GLY A 236 -5.40 -22.44 4.13
CA GLY A 236 -6.30 -23.47 4.66
C GLY A 236 -5.55 -24.60 5.38
N SER A 237 -4.37 -24.98 4.89
CA SER A 237 -3.56 -26.05 5.47
C SER A 237 -2.90 -25.70 6.82
N GLY A 238 -2.91 -24.42 7.20
CA GLY A 238 -2.41 -23.97 8.50
C GLY A 238 -3.35 -24.30 9.67
N LEU A 239 -4.62 -24.61 9.43
CA LEU A 239 -5.60 -24.89 10.49
C LEU A 239 -5.56 -23.82 11.61
N LEU A 240 -5.74 -24.20 12.88
CA LEU A 240 -5.76 -23.26 14.00
C LEU A 240 -4.35 -22.74 14.38
N THR A 241 -3.36 -23.63 14.50
CA THR A 241 -2.04 -23.32 15.09
C THR A 241 -0.90 -23.23 14.08
N GLY A 242 -1.16 -23.51 12.81
CA GLY A 242 -0.16 -23.56 11.76
C GLY A 242 0.56 -24.90 11.70
N LYS A 243 1.36 -25.08 10.64
CA LYS A 243 2.28 -26.22 10.50
C LYS A 243 3.55 -26.08 11.34
N GLY A 244 3.74 -24.93 11.98
CA GLY A 244 4.95 -24.55 12.69
C GLY A 244 5.82 -23.62 11.85
N VAL A 245 6.49 -22.69 12.54
CA VAL A 245 7.38 -21.71 11.90
C VAL A 245 8.48 -22.44 11.12
N PHE A 246 8.69 -22.00 9.89
CA PHE A 246 9.61 -22.61 8.93
C PHE A 246 9.22 -24.02 8.45
N LYS A 247 8.02 -24.51 8.73
CA LYS A 247 7.57 -25.85 8.31
C LYS A 247 6.45 -25.81 7.26
N GLY A 248 6.19 -24.64 6.66
CA GLY A 248 5.18 -24.50 5.61
C GLY A 248 5.56 -25.29 4.36
N THR A 249 4.78 -26.31 4.01
CA THR A 249 5.07 -27.17 2.85
C THR A 249 4.87 -26.43 1.52
N GLN A 250 3.80 -25.63 1.40
CA GLN A 250 3.52 -24.84 0.20
C GLN A 250 4.55 -23.73 0.01
N THR A 251 4.95 -23.11 1.12
CA THR A 251 6.00 -22.10 1.16
C THR A 251 7.37 -22.69 0.77
N LEU A 252 7.75 -23.83 1.35
CA LEU A 252 9.03 -24.50 1.11
C LEU A 252 9.16 -25.06 -0.31
N LEU A 253 8.12 -25.71 -0.80
CA LEU A 253 8.10 -26.32 -2.13
C LEU A 253 7.80 -25.30 -3.24
N GLN A 254 7.74 -24.01 -2.88
CA GLN A 254 7.60 -22.90 -3.80
C GLN A 254 6.33 -22.92 -4.65
N PHE A 255 5.28 -23.59 -4.17
CA PHE A 255 4.02 -23.72 -4.89
C PHE A 255 3.22 -22.42 -4.96
N VAL A 256 3.48 -21.46 -4.07
CA VAL A 256 2.90 -20.10 -4.17
C VAL A 256 3.91 -19.17 -4.87
N PRO A 257 3.62 -18.69 -6.10
CA PRO A 257 4.42 -17.67 -6.76
C PRO A 257 4.38 -16.36 -5.96
N GLU A 258 5.45 -15.55 -6.02
CA GLU A 258 5.49 -14.23 -5.37
C GLU A 258 5.16 -14.26 -3.85
N ARG A 259 5.42 -15.40 -3.19
CA ARG A 259 5.18 -15.62 -1.75
C ARG A 259 5.95 -14.71 -0.79
N HIS A 260 7.01 -14.05 -1.27
CA HIS A 260 7.80 -13.11 -0.45
C HIS A 260 7.39 -11.64 -0.69
N THR A 261 6.58 -11.38 -1.71
CA THR A 261 6.10 -10.05 -2.14
C THR A 261 4.59 -9.99 -1.94
N ASP A 262 3.80 -10.33 -2.96
CA ASP A 262 2.36 -10.09 -3.03
C ASP A 262 1.55 -11.10 -2.21
N PHE A 263 2.10 -12.30 -1.98
CA PHE A 263 1.43 -13.38 -1.25
C PHE A 263 2.04 -13.67 0.12
N ILE A 264 2.77 -12.72 0.73
CA ILE A 264 3.44 -12.93 2.04
C ILE A 264 2.49 -13.40 3.16
N PHE A 265 1.22 -13.00 3.11
CA PHE A 265 0.22 -13.43 4.10
C PHE A 265 -0.03 -14.94 4.06
N THR A 266 0.19 -15.62 2.92
CA THR A 266 0.02 -17.08 2.83
C THR A 266 1.02 -17.82 3.71
N VAL A 267 2.22 -17.25 3.88
CA VAL A 267 3.27 -17.83 4.75
C VAL A 267 2.84 -17.75 6.21
N VAL A 268 2.28 -16.62 6.63
CA VAL A 268 1.74 -16.44 7.99
C VAL A 268 0.58 -17.41 8.24
N GLY A 269 -0.36 -17.50 7.29
CA GLY A 269 -1.51 -18.40 7.37
C GLY A 269 -1.10 -19.87 7.42
N GLU A 270 -0.13 -20.29 6.61
CA GLU A 270 0.34 -21.67 6.58
C GLU A 270 1.13 -22.05 7.84
N GLU A 271 2.10 -21.22 8.24
CA GLU A 271 3.06 -21.59 9.28
C GLU A 271 2.57 -21.32 10.69
N MET A 272 1.76 -20.28 10.88
CA MET A 272 1.27 -19.82 12.18
C MET A 272 -0.25 -20.00 12.35
N GLY A 273 -0.93 -20.46 11.29
CA GLY A 273 -2.35 -20.81 11.30
C GLY A 273 -3.27 -19.61 11.49
N PHE A 274 -4.50 -19.92 11.89
CA PHE A 274 -5.51 -18.94 12.24
C PHE A 274 -5.04 -18.01 13.38
N VAL A 275 -4.42 -18.54 14.43
CA VAL A 275 -3.98 -17.76 15.58
C VAL A 275 -2.94 -16.72 15.17
N GLY A 276 -1.89 -17.11 14.43
CA GLY A 276 -0.89 -16.16 13.95
C GLY A 276 -1.46 -15.11 13.00
N SER A 277 -2.39 -15.52 12.13
CA SER A 277 -3.11 -14.60 11.24
C SER A 277 -3.92 -13.57 12.03
N MET A 278 -4.63 -13.98 13.08
CA MET A 278 -5.40 -13.06 13.93
C MET A 278 -4.51 -12.11 14.73
N VAL A 279 -3.39 -12.59 15.27
CA VAL A 279 -2.41 -11.74 15.97
C VAL A 279 -1.84 -10.68 15.03
N LEU A 280 -1.52 -11.05 13.79
CA LEU A 280 -1.06 -10.11 12.76
C LEU A 280 -2.12 -9.06 12.44
N LEU A 281 -3.37 -9.48 12.18
CA LEU A 281 -4.48 -8.57 11.88
C LEU A 281 -4.79 -7.65 13.07
N LEU A 282 -4.71 -8.16 14.30
CA LEU A 282 -4.87 -7.36 15.50
C LEU A 282 -3.80 -6.27 15.60
N LEU A 283 -2.53 -6.60 15.32
CA LEU A 283 -1.44 -5.64 15.33
C LEU A 283 -1.65 -4.53 14.29
N PHE A 284 -2.10 -4.88 13.09
CA PHE A 284 -2.52 -3.89 12.09
C PHE A 284 -3.72 -3.07 12.55
N LEU A 285 -4.72 -3.69 13.18
CA LEU A 285 -5.89 -2.98 13.70
C LEU A 285 -5.51 -1.96 14.77
N LEU A 286 -4.59 -2.31 15.68
CA LEU A 286 -4.04 -1.41 16.68
C LEU A 286 -3.27 -0.25 16.03
N TRP A 287 -2.48 -0.54 14.99
CA TRP A 287 -1.78 0.48 14.20
C TRP A 287 -2.76 1.44 13.53
N LEU A 288 -3.79 0.93 12.84
CA LEU A 288 -4.81 1.72 12.16
C LEU A 288 -5.63 2.56 13.14
N TRP A 289 -6.05 1.96 14.25
CA TRP A 289 -6.77 2.64 15.32
C TRP A 289 -5.95 3.81 15.87
N ARG A 290 -4.70 3.57 16.25
CA ARG A 290 -3.83 4.63 16.78
C ARG A 290 -3.57 5.72 15.75
N GLY A 291 -3.34 5.37 14.49
CA GLY A 291 -3.19 6.34 13.40
C GLY A 291 -4.42 7.24 13.23
N LEU A 292 -5.64 6.69 13.33
CA LEU A 292 -6.87 7.49 13.32
C LEU A 292 -7.00 8.36 14.56
N THR A 293 -6.63 7.86 15.74
CA THR A 293 -6.62 8.66 16.98
C THR A 293 -5.70 9.86 16.84
N LEU A 294 -4.47 9.68 16.35
CA LEU A 294 -3.52 10.78 16.11
C LEU A 294 -4.04 11.77 15.07
N ALA A 295 -4.67 11.29 14.00
CA ALA A 295 -5.30 12.16 13.00
C ALA A 295 -6.44 13.00 13.60
N ALA A 296 -7.23 12.43 14.52
CA ALA A 296 -8.31 13.13 15.21
C ALA A 296 -7.80 14.14 16.27
N GLU A 297 -6.65 13.86 16.88
CA GLU A 297 -5.97 14.74 17.85
C GLU A 297 -5.16 15.86 17.16
N ALA A 298 -5.03 15.82 15.83
CA ALA A 298 -4.29 16.82 15.07
C ALA A 298 -4.89 18.23 15.25
N ARG A 299 -4.00 19.23 15.40
CA ARG A 299 -4.39 20.61 15.75
C ARG A 299 -5.07 21.37 14.63
N ASP A 300 -4.94 20.90 13.39
CA ASP A 300 -5.49 21.56 12.22
C ASP A 300 -5.97 20.53 11.18
N ARG A 301 -6.86 21.01 10.30
CA ARG A 301 -7.51 20.19 9.29
C ARG A 301 -6.53 19.53 8.32
N VAL A 302 -5.39 20.18 8.03
CA VAL A 302 -4.38 19.61 7.15
C VAL A 302 -3.77 18.36 7.79
N GLY A 303 -3.38 18.45 9.07
CA GLY A 303 -2.87 17.32 9.83
C GLY A 303 -3.87 16.16 9.90
N THR A 304 -5.14 16.44 10.21
CA THR A 304 -6.19 15.41 10.23
C THR A 304 -6.34 14.70 8.89
N LEU A 305 -6.39 15.46 7.79
CA LEU A 305 -6.54 14.90 6.44
C LEU A 305 -5.32 14.10 6.00
N MET A 306 -4.11 14.56 6.31
CA MET A 306 -2.89 13.80 6.04
C MET A 306 -2.89 12.47 6.78
N GLY A 307 -3.20 12.49 8.08
CA GLY A 307 -3.24 11.27 8.89
C GLY A 307 -4.28 10.26 8.41
N VAL A 308 -5.50 10.71 8.10
CA VAL A 308 -6.53 9.84 7.50
C VAL A 308 -6.09 9.31 6.14
N GLY A 309 -5.40 10.11 5.31
CA GLY A 309 -4.87 9.67 4.03
C GLY A 309 -3.87 8.52 4.19
N VAL A 310 -2.93 8.63 5.13
CA VAL A 310 -1.95 7.57 5.43
C VAL A 310 -2.65 6.31 5.94
N VAL A 311 -3.58 6.44 6.89
CA VAL A 311 -4.34 5.29 7.40
C VAL A 311 -5.13 4.62 6.28
N SER A 312 -5.79 5.40 5.41
CA SER A 312 -6.58 4.88 4.29
C SER A 312 -5.71 4.09 3.31
N MET A 313 -4.50 4.58 3.03
CA MET A 313 -3.52 3.88 2.19
C MET A 313 -3.15 2.51 2.80
N ILE A 314 -2.76 2.48 4.08
CA ILE A 314 -2.32 1.25 4.76
C ILE A 314 -3.48 0.26 4.93
N ALA A 315 -4.67 0.75 5.31
CA ALA A 315 -5.88 -0.06 5.44
C ALA A 315 -6.25 -0.74 4.11
N PHE A 316 -6.19 -0.01 3.00
CA PHE A 316 -6.53 -0.56 1.70
C PHE A 316 -5.50 -1.58 1.22
N HIS A 317 -4.20 -1.33 1.42
CA HIS A 317 -3.16 -2.31 1.16
C HIS A 317 -3.37 -3.60 1.95
N LEU A 318 -3.65 -3.49 3.26
CA LEU A 318 -3.95 -4.61 4.14
C LEU A 318 -5.15 -5.41 3.63
N PHE A 319 -6.27 -4.72 3.41
CA PHE A 319 -7.52 -5.35 2.99
C PHE A 319 -7.38 -6.08 1.66
N VAL A 320 -6.76 -5.44 0.66
CA VAL A 320 -6.60 -6.05 -0.66
C VAL A 320 -5.58 -7.19 -0.63
N ASN A 321 -4.44 -7.03 0.05
CA ASN A 321 -3.42 -8.08 0.13
C ASN A 321 -3.97 -9.33 0.84
N VAL A 322 -4.55 -9.18 2.03
CA VAL A 322 -5.18 -10.29 2.74
C VAL A 322 -6.32 -10.85 1.91
N GLY A 323 -7.19 -10.00 1.38
CA GLY A 323 -8.31 -10.38 0.53
C GLY A 323 -7.92 -11.22 -0.69
N MET A 324 -6.84 -10.87 -1.39
CA MET A 324 -6.38 -11.65 -2.55
C MET A 324 -5.80 -13.00 -2.13
N THR A 325 -5.10 -13.08 -1.00
CA THR A 325 -4.51 -14.36 -0.54
C THR A 325 -5.57 -15.39 -0.12
N VAL A 326 -6.67 -14.95 0.49
CA VAL A 326 -7.83 -15.82 0.81
C VAL A 326 -8.85 -15.90 -0.34
N GLY A 327 -8.62 -15.16 -1.42
CA GLY A 327 -9.43 -15.09 -2.63
C GLY A 327 -10.83 -14.48 -2.47
N LEU A 328 -10.93 -13.46 -1.62
CA LEU A 328 -12.05 -12.52 -1.55
C LEU A 328 -11.89 -11.32 -2.51
N MET A 329 -10.67 -11.09 -3.01
CA MET A 329 -10.34 -10.00 -3.95
C MET A 329 -9.50 -10.48 -5.13
N PRO A 330 -9.55 -9.79 -6.28
CA PRO A 330 -8.69 -10.11 -7.43
C PRO A 330 -7.22 -9.82 -7.15
N ILE A 331 -6.33 -10.52 -7.87
CA ILE A 331 -4.88 -10.32 -7.77
C ILE A 331 -4.50 -8.94 -8.31
N THR A 332 -4.13 -8.03 -7.42
CA THR A 332 -3.75 -6.65 -7.77
C THR A 332 -2.24 -6.42 -7.75
N GLY A 333 -1.48 -7.27 -7.05
CA GLY A 333 -0.03 -7.15 -6.90
C GLY A 333 0.37 -6.02 -5.95
N ILE A 334 -0.37 -5.89 -4.86
CA ILE A 334 -0.14 -4.86 -3.84
C ILE A 334 0.54 -5.53 -2.65
N PRO A 335 1.73 -5.07 -2.21
CA PRO A 335 2.43 -5.63 -1.07
C PRO A 335 1.72 -5.30 0.25
N LEU A 336 1.79 -6.24 1.21
CA LEU A 336 1.36 -6.05 2.58
C LEU A 336 2.33 -5.07 3.29
N PRO A 337 1.85 -3.94 3.84
CA PRO A 337 2.72 -2.93 4.42
C PRO A 337 3.54 -3.51 5.57
N PHE A 338 4.79 -3.05 5.72
CA PHE A 338 5.74 -3.51 6.76
C PHE A 338 6.17 -5.00 6.70
N LEU A 339 5.40 -5.89 6.07
CA LEU A 339 5.68 -7.33 6.02
C LEU A 339 6.32 -7.78 4.70
N SER A 340 5.72 -7.43 3.56
CA SER A 340 6.19 -7.86 2.23
C SER A 340 7.58 -7.32 1.89
N TYR A 341 8.33 -8.05 1.06
CA TYR A 341 9.72 -7.72 0.69
C TYR A 341 9.90 -6.36 -0.02
N GLY A 342 8.89 -5.87 -0.75
CA GLY A 342 8.99 -4.67 -1.59
C GLY A 342 9.61 -3.44 -0.89
N GLY A 343 10.81 -3.05 -1.31
CA GLY A 343 11.59 -1.97 -0.69
C GLY A 343 10.87 -0.61 -0.73
N SER A 344 10.43 -0.17 -1.91
CA SER A 344 9.71 1.12 -2.06
C SER A 344 8.41 1.20 -1.26
N ALA A 345 7.69 0.08 -1.16
CA ALA A 345 6.47 0.00 -0.36
C ALA A 345 6.77 0.08 1.14
N LEU A 346 7.83 -0.60 1.62
CA LEU A 346 8.29 -0.48 2.99
C LEU A 346 8.70 0.98 3.32
N LEU A 347 9.52 1.59 2.46
CA LEU A 347 9.94 2.98 2.62
C LEU A 347 8.74 3.93 2.68
N THR A 348 7.78 3.79 1.76
CA THR A 348 6.56 4.60 1.73
C THR A 348 5.71 4.40 2.99
N ALA A 349 5.56 3.16 3.46
CA ALA A 349 4.81 2.86 4.67
C ALA A 349 5.48 3.47 5.92
N LEU A 350 6.80 3.37 6.04
CA LEU A 350 7.58 3.95 7.15
C LEU A 350 7.59 5.49 7.10
N MET A 351 7.71 6.09 5.91
CA MET A 351 7.55 7.53 5.73
C MET A 351 6.13 8.00 6.07
N GLY A 352 5.12 7.19 5.76
CA GLY A 352 3.73 7.41 6.16
C GLY A 352 3.56 7.39 7.68
N THR A 353 4.15 6.40 8.36
CA THR A 353 4.22 6.37 9.83
C THR A 353 4.93 7.60 10.39
N GLY A 354 6.00 8.07 9.74
CA GLY A 354 6.69 9.29 10.17
C GLY A 354 5.87 10.57 9.94
N LEU A 355 4.89 10.55 9.03
CA LEU A 355 3.99 11.69 8.81
C LEU A 355 2.85 11.76 9.85
N LEU A 356 2.48 10.61 10.43
CA LEU A 356 1.55 10.49 11.56
C LEU A 356 2.23 10.93 12.87
#